data_AF-A0A946YKX1-F1
#
_entry.id   AF-A0A946YKX1-F1
#
_cell.length_a   1.000
_cell.length_b   1.000
_cell.length_c   1.000
_cell.angle_alpha   90.00
_cell.angle_beta   90.00
_cell.angle_gamma   90.00
#
_symmetry.space_group_name_H-M   'P 1'
#
loop_
_entity.id
_entity.type
_entity.pdbx_description
1 polymer ?
#
loop_
_entity_poly.entity_id
_entity_poly.type
_entity_poly.pdbx_seq_one_letter_code
_entity_poly.pdbx_strand_id
1 'polypeptide(L)'
;LSRAASAQTDAHATTAVRLIFKHLLTTYESPNDLVARDAMAMAAFYAGLAFGRTSVGYVHGIAHQLGRFCGTPHGNANAMGLPEVLAAYGDCVHARLAQLAQLVEVAADESTEQGQATRFIEAIAGLRAQMAMPTRPEGLQREQLPTIVDAALAEAGSLYPVPRYMSAQEVRALVEPLLAS
;
A
#
# COMPACT_ATOMS: atom_id res chain seq x y z
N LEU A 1 -10.47 -1.92 2.02
CA LEU A 1 -10.41 -0.65 2.78
C LEU A 1 -11.27 0.45 2.16
N SER A 2 -11.30 0.58 0.83
CA SER A 2 -12.18 1.52 0.12
C SER A 2 -13.62 1.52 0.63
N ARG A 3 -14.25 2.70 0.68
CA ARG A 3 -15.69 2.89 0.99
C ARG A 3 -16.61 2.36 -0.11
N ALA A 4 -16.09 2.10 -1.31
CA ALA A 4 -16.82 1.44 -2.39
C ALA A 4 -16.71 -0.09 -2.33
N ALA A 5 -16.08 -0.65 -1.29
CA ALA A 5 -15.94 -2.09 -1.13
C ALA A 5 -17.28 -2.80 -0.95
N SER A 6 -17.30 -4.06 -1.37
CA SER A 6 -18.42 -4.99 -1.29
C SER A 6 -17.88 -6.36 -0.88
N ALA A 7 -18.76 -7.27 -0.43
CA ALA A 7 -18.35 -8.63 -0.06
C ALA A 7 -17.58 -9.35 -1.19
N GLN A 8 -17.97 -9.13 -2.45
CA GLN A 8 -17.29 -9.71 -3.60
C GLN A 8 -15.87 -9.14 -3.80
N THR A 9 -15.73 -7.81 -3.77
CA THR A 9 -14.43 -7.16 -3.97
C THR A 9 -13.49 -7.43 -2.79
N ASP A 10 -14.03 -7.58 -1.59
CA ASP A 10 -13.29 -8.01 -0.40
C ASP A 10 -12.81 -9.45 -0.52
N ALA A 11 -13.62 -10.39 -1.04
CA ALA A 11 -13.18 -11.76 -1.28
C ALA A 11 -12.02 -11.83 -2.29
N HIS A 12 -12.07 -11.00 -3.34
CA HIS A 12 -10.98 -10.87 -4.32
C HIS A 12 -9.72 -10.26 -3.68
N ALA A 13 -9.86 -9.15 -2.94
CA ALA A 13 -8.73 -8.49 -2.27
C ALA A 13 -8.04 -9.40 -1.25
N THR A 14 -8.83 -10.09 -0.41
CA THR A 14 -8.32 -11.06 0.58
C THR A 14 -7.58 -12.21 -0.09
N THR A 15 -8.09 -12.72 -1.24
CA THR A 15 -7.39 -13.76 -2.01
C THR A 15 -6.06 -13.25 -2.56
N ALA A 16 -6.03 -12.02 -3.09
CA ALA A 16 -4.81 -11.40 -3.57
C ALA A 16 -3.77 -11.22 -2.44
N VAL A 17 -4.18 -10.66 -1.29
CA VAL A 17 -3.29 -10.45 -0.13
C VAL A 17 -2.69 -11.77 0.34
N ARG A 18 -3.49 -12.83 0.49
CA ARG A 18 -3.00 -14.15 0.90
C ARG A 18 -1.95 -14.71 -0.06
N LEU A 19 -2.20 -14.60 -1.37
CA LEU A 19 -1.25 -15.08 -2.38
C LEU A 19 0.03 -14.24 -2.40
N ILE A 20 -0.08 -12.90 -2.30
CA ILE A 20 1.08 -12.00 -2.26
C ILE A 20 1.98 -12.33 -1.08
N PHE A 21 1.44 -12.40 0.14
CA PHE A 21 2.24 -12.70 1.32
C PHE A 21 2.93 -14.06 1.25
N LYS A 22 2.28 -15.05 0.62
CA LYS A 22 2.83 -16.39 0.49
C LYS A 22 3.91 -16.52 -0.59
N HIS A 23 3.83 -15.75 -1.68
CA HIS A 23 4.61 -16.03 -2.89
C HIS A 23 5.50 -14.88 -3.39
N LEU A 24 5.30 -13.65 -2.91
CA LEU A 24 6.03 -12.49 -3.44
C LEU A 24 7.55 -12.61 -3.22
N LEU A 25 7.97 -12.93 -1.99
CA LEU A 25 9.40 -13.06 -1.67
C LEU A 25 10.04 -14.19 -2.46
N THR A 26 9.40 -15.37 -2.53
CA THR A 26 9.88 -16.49 -3.35
C THR A 26 10.01 -16.10 -4.82
N THR A 27 9.05 -15.35 -5.37
CA THR A 27 9.10 -14.88 -6.76
C THR A 27 10.26 -13.91 -6.99
N TYR A 28 10.61 -13.10 -5.99
CA TYR A 28 11.73 -12.18 -6.03
C TYR A 28 13.08 -12.91 -5.95
N GLU A 29 13.24 -13.84 -5.00
CA GLU A 29 14.50 -14.57 -4.77
C GLU A 29 14.77 -15.67 -5.79
N SER A 30 13.70 -16.32 -6.27
CA SER A 30 13.74 -17.45 -7.20
C SER A 30 12.86 -17.16 -8.42
N PRO A 31 13.31 -16.28 -9.34
CA PRO A 31 12.48 -15.77 -10.45
C PRO A 31 12.08 -16.82 -11.49
N ASN A 32 12.63 -18.04 -11.41
CA ASN A 32 12.29 -19.18 -12.27
C ASN A 32 11.30 -20.16 -11.62
N ASP A 33 10.87 -19.93 -10.37
CA ASP A 33 9.82 -20.73 -9.73
C ASP A 33 8.47 -20.45 -10.40
N LEU A 34 8.06 -21.35 -11.29
CA LEU A 34 6.81 -21.22 -12.03
C LEU A 34 5.58 -21.26 -11.13
N VAL A 35 5.63 -21.98 -10.01
CA VAL A 35 4.50 -22.07 -9.06
C VAL A 35 4.32 -20.74 -8.36
N ALA A 36 5.41 -20.13 -7.88
CA ALA A 36 5.36 -18.81 -7.25
C ALA A 36 4.92 -17.72 -8.25
N ARG A 37 5.42 -17.77 -9.49
CA ARG A 37 5.02 -16.82 -10.55
C ARG A 37 3.55 -16.95 -10.93
N ASP A 38 3.03 -18.16 -11.09
CA ASP A 38 1.62 -18.39 -11.41
C ASP A 38 0.71 -17.89 -10.27
N ALA A 39 1.09 -18.17 -9.02
CA ALA A 39 0.39 -17.65 -7.86
C ALA A 39 0.40 -16.12 -7.81
N MET A 40 1.52 -15.46 -8.15
CA MET A 40 1.59 -14.01 -8.23
C MET A 40 0.79 -13.43 -9.40
N ALA A 41 0.71 -14.12 -10.54
CA ALA A 41 -0.15 -13.73 -11.65
C ALA A 41 -1.64 -13.78 -11.24
N MET A 42 -2.04 -14.82 -10.52
CA MET A 42 -3.38 -14.92 -9.93
C MET A 42 -3.63 -13.85 -8.88
N ALA A 43 -2.64 -13.55 -8.04
CA ALA A 43 -2.76 -12.48 -7.06
C ALA A 43 -3.01 -11.11 -7.72
N ALA A 44 -2.25 -10.80 -8.78
CA ALA A 44 -2.42 -9.57 -9.56
C ALA A 44 -3.80 -9.50 -10.24
N PHE A 45 -4.27 -10.63 -10.79
CA PHE A 45 -5.60 -10.72 -11.39
C PHE A 45 -6.72 -10.44 -10.37
N TYR A 46 -6.69 -11.08 -9.20
CA TYR A 46 -7.68 -10.85 -8.16
C TYR A 46 -7.60 -9.43 -7.57
N ALA A 47 -6.40 -8.87 -7.41
CA ALA A 47 -6.24 -7.48 -7.03
C ALA A 47 -6.91 -6.55 -8.05
N GLY A 48 -6.70 -6.80 -9.34
CA GLY A 48 -7.34 -6.07 -10.45
C GLY A 48 -8.87 -6.14 -10.42
N LEU A 49 -9.44 -7.32 -10.16
CA LEU A 49 -10.89 -7.49 -10.01
C LEU A 49 -11.46 -6.70 -8.82
N ALA A 50 -10.68 -6.56 -7.74
CA ALA A 50 -11.06 -5.76 -6.59
C ALA A 50 -10.99 -4.26 -6.88
N PHE A 51 -9.79 -3.72 -7.12
CA PHE A 51 -9.61 -2.28 -7.26
C PHE A 51 -10.25 -1.72 -8.54
N GLY A 52 -10.43 -2.54 -9.58
CA GLY A 52 -11.15 -2.13 -10.80
C GLY A 52 -12.61 -1.74 -10.53
N ARG A 53 -13.19 -2.16 -9.40
CA ARG A 53 -14.54 -1.78 -8.96
C ARG A 53 -14.58 -0.85 -7.76
N THR A 54 -13.53 -0.85 -6.94
CA THR A 54 -13.49 -0.05 -5.70
C THR A 54 -12.59 1.17 -5.79
N SER A 55 -11.91 1.37 -6.92
CA SER A 55 -10.80 2.30 -7.07
C SER A 55 -9.70 2.05 -6.02
N VAL A 56 -8.78 3.01 -5.87
CA VAL A 56 -7.59 2.95 -5.03
C VAL A 56 -7.64 4.03 -3.93
N GLY A 57 -6.50 4.55 -3.47
CA GLY A 57 -6.45 5.54 -2.39
C GLY A 57 -5.18 6.38 -2.36
N TYR A 58 -4.87 6.98 -1.21
CA TYR A 58 -3.74 7.93 -1.08
C TYR A 58 -2.37 7.35 -1.46
N VAL A 59 -2.16 6.04 -1.30
CA VAL A 59 -0.93 5.37 -1.77
C VAL A 59 -0.72 5.60 -3.27
N HIS A 60 -1.76 5.38 -4.09
CA HIS A 60 -1.67 5.59 -5.54
C HIS A 60 -1.59 7.08 -5.89
N GLY A 61 -2.40 7.92 -5.22
CA GLY A 61 -2.37 9.36 -5.46
C GLY A 61 -0.98 9.97 -5.24
N ILE A 62 -0.29 9.57 -4.17
CA ILE A 62 1.11 9.97 -3.91
C ILE A 62 2.05 9.32 -4.92
N ALA A 63 1.91 8.01 -5.19
CA ALA A 63 2.78 7.29 -6.11
C ALA A 63 2.76 7.84 -7.54
N HIS A 64 1.61 8.29 -8.04
CA HIS A 64 1.51 8.95 -9.35
C HIS A 64 2.32 10.24 -9.40
N GLN A 65 2.33 11.03 -8.32
CA GLN A 65 3.16 12.24 -8.27
C GLN A 65 4.65 11.91 -8.19
N LEU A 66 5.04 10.90 -7.40
CA LEU A 66 6.43 10.45 -7.36
C LEU A 66 6.90 9.97 -8.75
N GLY A 67 6.08 9.21 -9.47
CA GLY A 67 6.38 8.82 -10.85
C GLY A 67 6.52 10.02 -11.78
N ARG A 68 5.65 11.03 -11.65
CA ARG A 68 5.69 12.26 -12.47
C ARG A 68 6.93 13.11 -12.21
N PHE A 69 7.27 13.36 -10.95
CA PHE A 69 8.32 14.32 -10.57
C PHE A 69 9.72 13.69 -10.49
N CYS A 70 9.81 12.40 -10.16
CA CYS A 70 11.06 11.71 -9.87
C CYS A 70 11.37 10.59 -10.88
N GLY A 71 10.43 10.24 -11.76
CA GLY A 71 10.58 9.07 -12.64
C GLY A 71 10.54 7.73 -11.90
N THR A 72 10.11 7.71 -10.64
CA THR A 72 10.09 6.50 -9.81
C THR A 72 9.15 5.45 -10.42
N PRO A 73 9.60 4.19 -10.61
CA PRO A 73 8.73 3.12 -11.10
C PRO A 73 7.48 2.96 -10.24
N HIS A 74 6.31 2.88 -10.87
CA HIS A 74 5.02 2.95 -10.17
C HIS A 74 4.87 1.94 -9.01
N GLY A 75 5.27 0.68 -9.22
CA GLY A 75 5.23 -0.33 -8.15
C GLY A 75 6.11 0.03 -6.96
N ASN A 76 7.31 0.56 -7.22
CA ASN A 76 8.24 1.01 -6.18
C ASN A 76 7.69 2.25 -5.45
N ALA A 77 7.13 3.21 -6.18
CA ALA A 77 6.51 4.41 -5.61
C ALA A 77 5.34 4.06 -4.66
N ASN A 78 4.51 3.07 -5.01
CA ASN A 78 3.48 2.56 -4.10
C ASN A 78 4.08 1.88 -2.87
N ALA A 79 5.11 1.05 -3.05
CA ALA A 79 5.76 0.34 -1.95
C ALA A 79 6.46 1.28 -0.94
N MET A 80 6.93 2.45 -1.39
CA MET A 80 7.58 3.45 -0.53
C MET A 80 6.63 4.01 0.54
N GLY A 81 5.39 4.37 0.18
CA GLY A 81 4.45 5.04 1.08
C GLY A 81 3.31 4.16 1.62
N LEU A 82 3.23 2.89 1.21
CA LEU A 82 2.14 2.00 1.62
C LEU A 82 2.05 1.83 3.15
N PRO A 83 3.13 1.49 3.89
CA PRO A 83 3.06 1.35 5.34
C PRO A 83 2.60 2.63 6.04
N GLU A 84 3.16 3.77 5.65
CA GLU A 84 2.94 5.06 6.28
C GLU A 84 1.51 5.57 6.03
N VAL A 85 0.98 5.38 4.81
CA VAL A 85 -0.41 5.71 4.50
C VAL A 85 -1.39 4.84 5.28
N LEU A 86 -1.11 3.54 5.42
CA LEU A 86 -1.95 2.63 6.21
C LEU A 86 -1.98 3.05 7.68
N ALA A 87 -0.83 3.41 8.24
CA ALA A 87 -0.73 3.91 9.62
C ALA A 87 -1.48 5.24 9.80
N ALA A 88 -1.38 6.16 8.83
CA ALA A 88 -2.05 7.46 8.89
C ALA A 88 -3.59 7.41 8.82
N TYR A 89 -4.17 6.30 8.33
CA TYR A 89 -5.61 6.09 8.43
C TYR A 89 -6.06 5.83 9.88
N GLY A 90 -5.20 5.27 10.72
CA GLY A 90 -5.47 5.00 12.15
C GLY A 90 -6.69 4.11 12.37
N ASP A 91 -7.44 4.43 13.43
CA ASP A 91 -8.54 3.59 13.95
C ASP A 91 -9.58 3.17 12.91
N CYS A 92 -9.82 4.00 11.89
CA CYS A 92 -10.85 3.71 10.88
C CYS A 92 -10.52 2.48 9.99
N VAL A 93 -9.27 2.00 9.99
CA VAL A 93 -8.87 0.80 9.24
C VAL A 93 -8.39 -0.34 10.13
N HIS A 94 -8.20 -0.14 11.44
CA HIS A 94 -7.61 -1.14 12.33
C HIS A 94 -8.32 -2.49 12.28
N ALA A 95 -9.66 -2.52 12.42
CA ALA A 95 -10.43 -3.76 12.36
C ALA A 95 -10.20 -4.54 11.05
N ARG A 96 -10.15 -3.85 9.91
CA ARG A 96 -9.95 -4.48 8.60
C ARG A 96 -8.51 -4.93 8.39
N LEU A 97 -7.53 -4.17 8.89
CA LEU A 97 -6.12 -4.56 8.84
C LEU A 97 -5.83 -5.74 9.78
N ALA A 98 -6.46 -5.78 10.95
CA ALA A 98 -6.38 -6.89 11.89
C ALA A 98 -6.86 -8.21 11.26
N GLN A 99 -7.99 -8.18 10.54
CA GLN A 99 -8.47 -9.35 9.77
C GLN A 99 -7.45 -9.82 8.72
N LEU A 100 -6.78 -8.89 8.03
CA LEU A 100 -5.73 -9.23 7.08
C LEU A 100 -4.48 -9.76 7.79
N ALA A 101 -4.14 -9.24 8.97
CA ALA A 101 -3.04 -9.72 9.81
C ALA A 101 -3.23 -11.19 10.21
N GLN A 102 -4.44 -11.54 10.64
CA GLN A 102 -4.83 -12.90 10.97
C GLN A 102 -4.79 -13.82 9.74
N LEU A 103 -5.31 -13.33 8.60
CA LEU A 103 -5.32 -14.07 7.33
C LEU A 103 -3.93 -14.52 6.89
N VAL A 104 -2.92 -13.67 7.10
CA VAL A 104 -1.53 -13.94 6.69
C VAL A 104 -0.64 -14.38 7.87
N GLU A 105 -1.25 -14.65 9.02
CA GLU A 105 -0.62 -15.26 10.20
C GLU A 105 0.55 -14.44 10.80
N VAL A 106 0.48 -13.11 10.74
CA VAL A 106 1.55 -12.21 11.21
C VAL A 106 1.29 -11.55 12.58
N ALA A 107 0.18 -11.90 13.25
CA ALA A 107 -0.24 -11.24 14.49
C ALA A 107 -0.64 -12.22 15.60
N ALA A 108 -0.02 -13.40 15.64
CA ALA A 108 -0.34 -14.45 16.61
C ALA A 108 -0.08 -14.05 18.08
N ASP A 109 0.84 -13.10 18.30
CA ASP A 109 1.21 -12.59 19.61
C ASP A 109 0.39 -11.37 20.05
N GLU A 110 -0.55 -10.91 19.22
CA GLU A 110 -1.34 -9.71 19.50
C GLU A 110 -2.84 -9.94 19.62
N SER A 111 -3.44 -9.25 20.59
CA SER A 111 -4.85 -9.45 20.98
C SER A 111 -5.77 -8.27 20.66
N THR A 112 -5.20 -7.09 20.39
CA THR A 112 -5.97 -5.89 20.07
C THR A 112 -6.03 -5.66 18.56
N GLU A 113 -7.13 -5.11 18.04
CA GLU A 113 -7.24 -4.77 16.61
C GLU A 113 -6.15 -3.79 16.17
N GLN A 114 -5.79 -2.82 17.02
CA GLN A 114 -4.70 -1.88 16.76
C GLN A 114 -3.34 -2.58 16.70
N GLY A 115 -3.04 -3.48 17.65
CA GLY A 115 -1.80 -4.25 17.66
C GLY A 115 -1.68 -5.15 16.43
N GLN A 116 -2.77 -5.85 16.08
CA GLN A 116 -2.82 -6.69 14.88
C GLN A 116 -2.69 -5.88 13.59
N ALA A 117 -3.33 -4.71 13.51
CA ALA A 117 -3.15 -3.79 12.38
C ALA A 117 -1.70 -3.32 12.23
N THR A 118 -1.06 -2.97 13.35
CA THR A 118 0.36 -2.60 13.41
C THR A 118 1.23 -3.74 12.88
N ARG A 119 1.01 -4.98 13.35
CA ARG A 119 1.71 -6.18 12.88
C ARG A 119 1.59 -6.40 11.37
N PHE A 120 0.41 -6.17 10.80
CA PHE A 120 0.23 -6.26 9.35
C PHE A 120 1.03 -5.21 8.58
N ILE A 121 1.04 -3.97 9.07
CA ILE A 121 1.81 -2.86 8.47
C ILE A 121 3.32 -3.15 8.57
N GLU A 122 3.79 -3.64 9.72
CA GLU A 122 5.18 -4.07 9.94
C GLU A 122 5.57 -5.21 8.98
N ALA A 123 4.69 -6.18 8.76
CA ALA A 123 4.94 -7.28 7.83
C ALA A 123 5.07 -6.80 6.38
N ILE A 124 4.27 -5.82 5.94
CA ILE A 124 4.43 -5.17 4.63
C ILE A 124 5.79 -4.48 4.53
N ALA A 125 6.18 -3.71 5.55
CA ALA A 125 7.48 -3.04 5.59
C ALA A 125 8.64 -4.06 5.59
N GLY A 126 8.47 -5.18 6.30
CA GLY A 126 9.42 -6.29 6.35
C GLY A 126 9.60 -6.99 5.00
N LEU A 127 8.54 -7.20 4.22
CA LEU A 127 8.65 -7.74 2.86
C LEU A 127 9.46 -6.80 1.96
N ARG A 128 9.19 -5.49 2.01
CA ARG A 128 9.96 -4.49 1.25
C ARG A 128 11.45 -4.53 1.62
N ALA A 129 11.76 -4.63 2.92
CA ALA A 129 13.13 -4.69 3.41
C ALA A 129 13.86 -5.95 2.93
N GLN A 130 13.20 -7.12 2.97
CA GLN A 130 13.76 -8.39 2.49
C GLN A 130 14.08 -8.35 0.99
N MET A 131 13.27 -7.66 0.19
CA MET A 131 13.50 -7.48 -1.25
C MET A 131 14.47 -6.35 -1.59
N ALA A 132 15.15 -5.74 -0.60
CA ALA A 132 16.11 -4.66 -0.77
C ALA A 132 15.61 -3.51 -1.69
N MET A 133 14.30 -3.22 -1.64
CA MET A 133 13.70 -2.22 -2.52
C MET A 133 14.04 -0.79 -2.05
N PRO A 134 14.28 0.17 -2.97
CA PRO A 134 14.52 1.56 -2.59
C PRO A 134 13.35 2.12 -1.77
N THR A 135 13.67 2.80 -0.67
CA THR A 135 12.67 3.37 0.25
C THR A 135 12.38 4.84 0.01
N ARG A 136 13.13 5.47 -0.90
CA ARG A 136 12.98 6.88 -1.27
C ARG A 136 13.11 7.07 -2.78
N PRO A 137 12.38 8.03 -3.36
CA PRO A 137 12.55 8.41 -4.76
C PRO A 137 13.89 9.11 -4.98
N GLU A 138 14.48 8.93 -6.16
CA GLU A 138 15.64 9.69 -6.58
C GLU A 138 15.23 11.08 -7.08
N GLY A 139 15.94 12.13 -6.66
CA GLY A 139 15.75 13.47 -7.22
C GLY A 139 14.55 14.27 -6.70
N LEU A 140 13.80 13.78 -5.70
CA LEU A 140 12.73 14.55 -5.07
C LEU A 140 13.29 15.81 -4.40
N GLN A 141 12.77 16.98 -4.80
CA GLN A 141 13.18 18.28 -4.27
C GLN A 141 12.14 18.83 -3.30
N ARG A 142 12.60 19.56 -2.27
CA ARG A 142 11.71 20.14 -1.23
C ARG A 142 10.71 21.13 -1.84
N GLU A 143 11.10 21.84 -2.89
CA GLU A 143 10.30 22.83 -3.60
C GLU A 143 9.11 22.20 -4.33
N GLN A 144 9.18 20.90 -4.64
CA GLN A 144 8.10 20.16 -5.29
C GLN A 144 7.03 19.70 -4.30
N LEU A 145 7.31 19.67 -2.99
CA LEU A 145 6.38 19.15 -1.97
C LEU A 145 5.00 19.81 -2.01
N PRO A 146 4.85 21.15 -2.08
CA PRO A 146 3.53 21.76 -2.14
C PRO A 146 2.71 21.26 -3.34
N THR A 147 3.32 21.21 -4.53
CA THR A 147 2.64 20.73 -5.74
C THR A 147 2.28 19.25 -5.67
N ILE A 148 3.16 18.41 -5.10
CA ILE A 148 2.88 16.99 -4.91
C ILE A 148 1.71 16.78 -3.95
N VAL A 149 1.69 17.50 -2.83
CA VAL A 149 0.61 17.42 -1.83
C VAL A 149 -0.72 17.84 -2.44
N ASP A 150 -0.75 18.99 -3.12
CA ASP A 150 -1.97 19.51 -3.75
C ASP A 150 -2.49 18.56 -4.83
N ALA A 151 -1.60 18.01 -5.66
CA ALA A 151 -1.99 17.07 -6.72
C ALA A 151 -2.48 15.72 -6.14
N ALA A 152 -1.81 15.18 -5.12
CA ALA A 152 -2.24 13.95 -4.47
C ALA A 152 -3.59 14.12 -3.76
N LEU A 153 -3.86 15.30 -3.17
CA LEU A 153 -5.16 15.64 -2.60
C LEU A 153 -6.23 15.82 -3.67
N ALA A 154 -5.92 16.52 -4.76
CA ALA A 154 -6.87 16.71 -5.86
C ALA A 154 -7.30 15.36 -6.45
N GLU A 155 -6.37 14.42 -6.57
CA GLU A 155 -6.67 13.08 -7.06
C GLU A 155 -7.40 12.23 -6.01
N ALA A 156 -6.76 11.92 -4.88
CA ALA A 156 -7.30 10.97 -3.91
C ALA A 156 -8.40 11.57 -3.02
N GLY A 157 -8.33 12.86 -2.72
CA GLY A 157 -9.29 13.58 -1.87
C GLY A 157 -10.63 13.90 -2.56
N SER A 158 -10.71 13.74 -3.88
CA SER A 158 -11.94 14.03 -4.63
C SER A 158 -12.43 12.84 -5.47
N LEU A 159 -11.54 12.01 -6.01
CA LEU A 159 -11.90 10.94 -6.95
C LEU A 159 -11.95 9.56 -6.30
N TYR A 160 -11.20 9.35 -5.21
CA TYR A 160 -11.05 8.02 -4.63
C TYR A 160 -11.94 7.81 -3.39
N PRO A 161 -12.65 6.67 -3.30
CA PRO A 161 -13.45 6.29 -2.15
C PRO A 161 -12.57 5.81 -0.99
N VAL A 162 -11.62 6.63 -0.53
CA VAL A 162 -10.73 6.32 0.60
C VAL A 162 -11.49 6.13 1.92
N PRO A 163 -10.96 5.39 2.92
CA PRO A 163 -11.59 5.22 4.24
C PRO A 163 -11.96 6.56 4.91
N ARG A 164 -11.02 7.50 4.88
CA ARG A 164 -11.15 8.88 5.37
C ARG A 164 -10.32 9.80 4.47
N TYR A 165 -10.80 11.01 4.25
CA TYR A 165 -10.02 12.04 3.57
C TYR A 165 -8.98 12.64 4.52
N MET A 166 -7.74 12.72 4.03
CA MET A 166 -6.61 13.32 4.71
C MET A 166 -6.53 14.82 4.39
N SER A 167 -6.09 15.61 5.37
CA SER A 167 -5.73 17.01 5.20
C SER A 167 -4.40 17.18 4.46
N ALA A 168 -4.12 18.40 3.98
CA ALA A 168 -2.83 18.73 3.38
C ALA A 168 -1.65 18.50 4.35
N GLN A 169 -1.85 18.74 5.64
CA GLN A 169 -0.83 18.50 6.65
C GLN A 169 -0.53 17.01 6.80
N GLU A 170 -1.56 16.16 6.80
CA GLU A 170 -1.39 14.70 6.86
C GLU A 170 -0.71 14.16 5.60
N VAL A 171 -1.12 14.60 4.40
CA VAL A 171 -0.46 14.18 3.15
C VAL A 171 0.98 14.68 3.10
N ARG A 172 1.25 15.91 3.55
CA ARG A 172 2.62 16.43 3.65
C ARG A 172 3.48 15.56 4.59
N ALA A 173 2.96 15.18 5.74
CA ALA A 173 3.67 14.32 6.69
C ALA A 173 4.02 12.94 6.10
N LEU A 174 3.30 12.47 5.08
CA LEU A 174 3.59 11.24 4.36
C LEU A 174 4.67 11.41 3.27
N VAL A 175 4.75 12.58 2.64
CA VAL A 175 5.68 12.83 1.51
C VAL A 175 7.00 13.43 1.96
N GLU A 176 6.99 14.30 2.97
CA GLU A 176 8.18 15.00 3.46
C GLU A 176 9.31 14.05 3.93
N PRO A 177 9.03 12.92 4.60
CA PRO A 177 10.05 11.93 4.96
C PRO A 177 10.71 11.21 3.77
N LEU A 178 10.12 11.30 2.57
CA LEU A 178 10.67 10.72 1.35
C LEU A 178 11.77 11.58 0.73
N LEU A 179 11.99 12.81 1.20
CA LEU A 179 13.15 13.61 0.78
C LEU A 179 14.45 12.87 1.10
N ALA A 180 15.44 12.99 0.22
CA ALA A 180 16.79 12.52 0.52
C ALA A 180 17.34 13.24 1.78
N SER A 181 18.07 12.50 2.61
CA SER A 181 18.82 13.06 3.73
C SER A 181 20.01 13.88 3.25
#